data_AF-A0A399SMN7-F1
#
_entry.id   AF-A0A399SMN7-F1
#
_cell.length_a   1.000
_cell.length_b   1.000
_cell.length_c   1.000
_cell.angle_alpha   90.00
_cell.angle_beta   90.00
_cell.angle_gamma   90.00
#
_symmetry.space_group_name_H-M   'P 1'
#
loop_
_entity.id
_entity.type
_entity.pdbx_description
1 polymer ?
#
loop_
_entity_poly.entity_id
_entity_poly.type
_entity_poly.pdbx_seq_one_letter_code
_entity_poly.pdbx_strand_id
1 'polypeptide(L)'
;ENSPVAAVARSLEGTAPYSATISVKQHRPLIQVQSDLTPMTVRLPAPLNKAAGQPLPVRFEMQPLASNNAVDEIVLQVGNIVSARYEQRNTGNGVEVLRGGIGVRQPVPQPQEGVQANLALDQLDVDAWRHAFAAPAPDKSASQIAAEHGANAANASNNHSAYLPSHLNARAQTLRILGRDFNAVRIDATRDGANWQSTIDSREIAGSARW
;
A
#
# COMPACT_ATOMS: atom_id res chain seq x y z
N GLU A 1 -10.24 -15.69 -2.43
CA GLU A 1 -10.43 -15.31 -1.00
C GLU A 1 -9.15 -14.79 -0.31
N ASN A 2 -7.96 -14.88 -0.92
CA ASN A 2 -6.69 -14.40 -0.36
C ASN A 2 -6.22 -13.04 -0.91
N SER A 3 -7.13 -12.08 -1.08
CA SER A 3 -6.76 -10.74 -1.58
C SER A 3 -6.35 -9.81 -0.43
N PRO A 4 -5.29 -8.99 -0.59
CA PRO A 4 -4.97 -7.91 0.35
C PRO A 4 -6.16 -6.97 0.62
N VAL A 5 -7.01 -6.77 -0.38
CA VAL A 5 -8.24 -5.97 -0.24
C VAL A 5 -9.22 -6.61 0.73
N ALA A 6 -9.36 -7.94 0.69
CA ALA A 6 -10.21 -8.66 1.62
C ALA A 6 -9.64 -8.61 3.05
N ALA A 7 -8.31 -8.62 3.21
CA ALA A 7 -7.68 -8.42 4.51
C ALA A 7 -7.96 -7.04 5.10
N VAL A 8 -7.83 -5.99 4.29
CA VAL A 8 -8.21 -4.64 4.71
C VAL A 8 -9.70 -4.60 5.05
N ALA A 9 -10.59 -5.08 4.19
CA ALA A 9 -12.03 -5.04 4.44
C ALA A 9 -12.45 -5.70 5.76
N ARG A 10 -11.81 -6.82 6.14
CA ARG A 10 -12.04 -7.49 7.44
C ARG A 10 -11.59 -6.67 8.66
N SER A 11 -10.64 -5.76 8.47
CA SER A 11 -10.17 -4.85 9.52
C SER A 11 -11.05 -3.61 9.69
N LEU A 12 -12.07 -3.43 8.84
CA LEU A 12 -12.97 -2.29 8.88
C LEU A 12 -14.30 -2.68 9.53
N GLU A 13 -14.77 -1.88 10.48
CA GLU A 13 -16.01 -2.15 11.21
C GLU A 13 -16.83 -0.87 11.37
N GLY A 14 -18.10 -0.89 10.95
CA GLY A 14 -18.99 0.27 10.97
C GLY A 14 -19.40 0.71 9.56
N THR A 15 -19.75 1.98 9.43
CA THR A 15 -20.19 2.57 8.15
C THR A 15 -19.18 3.58 7.62
N ALA A 16 -19.12 3.74 6.31
CA ALA A 16 -18.25 4.70 5.62
C ALA A 16 -19.07 5.41 4.54
N PRO A 17 -19.69 6.58 4.83
CA PRO A 17 -20.33 7.37 3.79
C PRO A 17 -19.30 7.76 2.73
N TYR A 18 -19.70 7.72 1.45
CA TYR A 18 -18.87 8.12 0.33
C TYR A 18 -19.69 8.90 -0.70
N SER A 19 -19.02 9.79 -1.42
CA SER A 19 -19.58 10.45 -2.60
C SER A 19 -18.60 10.36 -3.75
N ALA A 20 -19.10 9.97 -4.92
CA ALA A 20 -18.32 9.84 -6.15
C ALA A 20 -18.86 10.81 -7.21
N THR A 21 -17.96 11.52 -7.89
CA THR A 21 -18.27 12.39 -9.02
C THR A 21 -17.46 11.91 -10.21
N ILE A 22 -18.15 11.66 -11.31
CA ILE A 22 -17.54 11.28 -12.59
C ILE A 22 -17.94 12.36 -13.60
N SER A 23 -16.95 12.99 -14.19
CA SER A 23 -17.14 13.96 -15.28
C SER A 23 -16.26 13.60 -16.45
N VAL A 24 -16.56 14.13 -17.63
CA VAL A 24 -15.78 13.84 -18.84
C VAL A 24 -15.29 15.16 -19.42
N LYS A 25 -13.98 15.25 -19.67
CA LYS A 25 -13.33 16.40 -20.30
C LYS A 25 -12.48 15.90 -21.45
N GLN A 26 -12.70 16.41 -22.66
CA GLN A 26 -11.94 16.03 -23.87
C GLN A 26 -11.91 14.50 -24.10
N HIS A 27 -13.06 13.83 -23.96
CA HIS A 27 -13.20 12.37 -24.09
C HIS A 27 -12.41 11.55 -23.05
N ARG A 28 -11.99 12.18 -21.96
CA ARG A 28 -11.31 11.50 -20.86
C ARG A 28 -12.10 11.64 -19.55
N PRO A 29 -12.21 10.58 -18.75
CA PRO A 29 -12.90 10.64 -17.48
C PRO A 29 -12.07 11.37 -16.42
N LEU A 30 -12.74 12.20 -15.62
CA LEU A 30 -12.28 12.76 -14.37
C LEU A 30 -13.12 12.13 -13.26
N ILE A 31 -12.48 11.38 -12.37
CA ILE A 31 -13.13 10.66 -11.27
C ILE A 31 -12.64 11.25 -9.96
N GLN A 32 -13.56 11.63 -9.09
CA GLN A 32 -13.27 12.05 -7.73
C GLN A 32 -14.15 11.26 -6.77
N VAL A 33 -13.55 10.64 -5.77
CA VAL A 33 -14.25 9.92 -4.71
C VAL A 33 -13.76 10.45 -3.38
N GLN A 34 -14.68 10.84 -2.51
CA GLN A 34 -14.38 11.21 -1.14
C GLN A 34 -15.18 10.33 -0.19
N SER A 35 -14.59 10.01 0.95
CA SER A 35 -15.24 9.27 2.02
C SER A 35 -14.81 9.82 3.36
N ASP A 36 -15.75 9.87 4.30
CA ASP A 36 -15.46 10.21 5.69
C ASP A 36 -15.51 8.93 6.53
N LEU A 37 -14.34 8.48 7.00
CA LEU A 37 -14.22 7.27 7.81
C LEU A 37 -14.36 7.56 9.32
N THR A 38 -14.79 8.76 9.72
CA THR A 38 -15.02 9.12 11.13
C THR A 38 -15.87 8.08 11.89
N PRO A 39 -17.05 7.63 11.40
CA PRO A 39 -17.86 6.64 12.12
C PRO A 39 -17.28 5.22 12.08
N MET A 40 -16.30 4.94 11.21
CA MET A 40 -15.73 3.61 11.03
C MET A 40 -14.59 3.34 12.02
N THR A 41 -14.51 2.14 12.55
CA THR A 41 -13.34 1.62 13.27
C THR A 41 -12.40 0.96 12.26
N VAL A 42 -11.10 1.24 12.36
CA VAL A 42 -10.03 0.62 11.57
C VAL A 42 -9.12 -0.16 12.50
N ARG A 43 -9.17 -1.49 12.39
CA ARG A 43 -8.41 -2.46 13.20
C ARG A 43 -7.13 -2.92 12.48
N LEU A 44 -6.46 -2.00 11.79
CA LEU A 44 -5.12 -2.23 11.25
C LEU A 44 -4.05 -1.93 12.31
N PRO A 45 -2.84 -2.48 12.20
CA PRO A 45 -1.73 -2.10 13.07
C PRO A 45 -1.35 -0.61 12.90
N ALA A 46 -0.58 -0.09 13.87
CA ALA A 46 -0.04 1.26 13.77
C ALA A 46 0.76 1.44 12.47
N PRO A 47 0.65 2.59 11.77
CA PRO A 47 0.01 3.84 12.20
C PRO A 47 -1.47 3.99 11.77
N LEU A 48 -2.11 2.94 11.24
CA LEU A 48 -3.44 3.03 10.63
C LEU A 48 -4.57 2.61 11.57
N ASN A 49 -4.25 2.19 12.79
CA ASN A 49 -5.26 1.91 13.79
C ASN A 49 -6.09 3.17 14.09
N LYS A 50 -7.41 3.02 14.14
CA LYS A 50 -8.32 4.13 14.38
C LYS A 50 -9.58 3.65 15.09
N ALA A 51 -9.96 4.32 16.16
CA ALA A 51 -11.27 4.12 16.79
C ALA A 51 -12.39 4.87 16.04
N ALA A 52 -13.63 4.46 16.24
CA ALA A 52 -14.79 5.26 15.80
C ALA A 52 -14.77 6.65 16.47
N GLY A 53 -15.22 7.67 15.74
CA GLY A 53 -15.23 9.07 16.17
C GLY A 53 -13.93 9.84 15.88
N GLN A 54 -12.84 9.17 15.49
CA GLN A 54 -11.62 9.84 15.05
C GLN A 54 -11.69 10.18 13.55
N PRO A 55 -11.46 11.45 13.15
CA PRO A 55 -11.52 11.87 11.75
C PRO A 55 -10.47 11.16 10.88
N LEU A 56 -10.91 10.58 9.78
CA LEU A 56 -10.03 10.01 8.75
C LEU A 56 -10.67 10.18 7.37
N PRO A 57 -10.51 11.37 6.75
CA PRO A 57 -11.00 11.60 5.42
C PRO A 57 -10.19 10.77 4.41
N VAL A 58 -10.86 10.21 3.42
CA VAL A 58 -10.22 9.54 2.28
C VAL A 58 -10.63 10.27 1.02
N ARG A 59 -9.65 10.60 0.19
CA ARG A 59 -9.86 11.19 -1.13
C ARG A 59 -9.11 10.40 -2.17
N PHE A 60 -9.80 10.05 -3.22
CA PHE A 60 -9.26 9.45 -4.43
C PHE A 60 -9.62 10.34 -5.61
N GLU A 61 -8.65 10.59 -6.48
CA GLU A 61 -8.82 11.36 -7.70
C GLU A 61 -8.08 10.67 -8.84
N MET A 62 -8.72 10.59 -9.99
CA MET A 62 -8.11 10.11 -11.22
C MET A 62 -8.47 11.05 -12.35
N GLN A 63 -7.46 11.59 -13.02
CA GLN A 63 -7.63 12.58 -14.09
C GLN A 63 -6.55 12.46 -15.15
N PRO A 64 -6.79 12.91 -16.39
CA PRO A 64 -5.74 12.98 -17.41
C PRO A 64 -4.63 13.92 -16.95
N LEU A 65 -3.38 13.49 -17.13
CA LEU A 65 -2.22 14.32 -16.83
C LEU A 65 -2.20 15.54 -17.78
N ALA A 66 -2.07 16.74 -17.21
CA ALA A 66 -2.13 17.99 -17.99
C ALA A 66 -1.09 18.05 -19.12
N SER A 67 0.11 17.50 -18.87
CA SER A 67 1.22 17.47 -19.83
C SER A 67 1.05 16.40 -20.90
N ASN A 68 0.26 15.36 -20.64
CA ASN A 68 0.04 14.25 -21.57
C ASN A 68 -1.31 13.60 -21.29
N ASN A 69 -2.31 13.97 -22.08
CA ASN A 69 -3.67 13.46 -21.93
C ASN A 69 -3.82 11.95 -22.21
N ALA A 70 -2.78 11.26 -22.69
CA ALA A 70 -2.78 9.79 -22.82
C ALA A 70 -2.47 9.09 -21.48
N VAL A 71 -1.88 9.80 -20.54
CA VAL A 71 -1.52 9.33 -19.19
C VAL A 71 -2.59 9.80 -18.21
N ASP A 72 -3.01 8.92 -17.32
CA ASP A 72 -3.85 9.26 -16.20
C ASP A 72 -3.01 9.40 -14.94
N GLU A 73 -3.28 10.45 -14.20
CA GLU A 73 -2.77 10.70 -12.86
C GLU A 73 -3.79 10.25 -11.83
N ILE A 74 -3.35 9.41 -10.90
CA ILE A 74 -4.10 9.00 -9.72
C ILE A 74 -3.49 9.67 -8.50
N VAL A 75 -4.33 10.25 -7.65
CA VAL A 75 -3.96 10.75 -6.33
C VAL A 75 -4.85 10.09 -5.28
N LEU A 76 -4.24 9.52 -4.25
CA LEU A 76 -4.91 8.96 -3.09
C LEU A 76 -4.41 9.67 -1.83
N GLN A 77 -5.32 10.05 -0.94
CA GLN A 77 -5.03 10.64 0.35
C GLN A 77 -5.89 9.95 1.42
N VAL A 78 -5.27 9.54 2.51
CA VAL A 78 -5.93 8.91 3.67
C VAL A 78 -5.48 9.67 4.92
N GLY A 79 -6.34 10.59 5.34
CA GLY A 79 -6.03 11.62 6.33
C GLY A 79 -4.71 12.31 6.02
N ASN A 80 -3.96 12.61 7.08
CA ASN A 80 -2.59 13.12 6.99
C ASN A 80 -1.55 12.00 7.17
N ILE A 81 -1.96 10.74 7.01
CA ILE A 81 -1.14 9.57 7.33
C ILE A 81 -0.57 8.97 6.06
N VAL A 82 -1.39 8.74 5.04
CA VAL A 82 -0.95 8.14 3.77
C VAL A 82 -1.33 9.03 2.62
N SER A 83 -0.40 9.21 1.68
CA SER A 83 -0.66 9.83 0.39
C SER A 83 0.03 9.01 -0.68
N ALA A 84 -0.59 8.89 -1.85
CA ALA A 84 0.01 8.23 -3.00
C ALA A 84 -0.32 8.99 -4.28
N ARG A 85 0.59 8.94 -5.24
CA ARG A 85 0.43 9.50 -6.58
C ARG A 85 0.95 8.49 -7.60
N TYR A 86 0.19 8.21 -8.64
CA TYR A 86 0.62 7.34 -9.73
C TYR A 86 0.34 8.01 -11.06
N GLU A 87 1.24 7.79 -12.02
CA GLU A 87 1.01 8.08 -13.42
C GLU A 87 0.96 6.76 -14.17
N GLN A 88 -0.16 6.51 -14.82
CA GLN A 88 -0.42 5.26 -15.52
C GLN A 88 -0.92 5.53 -16.93
N ARG A 89 -0.68 4.58 -17.82
CA ARG A 89 -1.23 4.57 -19.16
C ARG A 89 -2.13 3.37 -19.30
N ASN A 90 -3.36 3.61 -19.77
CA ASN A 90 -4.21 2.51 -20.19
C ASN A 90 -3.80 2.08 -21.59
N THR A 91 -3.35 0.84 -21.73
CA THR A 91 -3.04 0.18 -23.00
C THR A 91 -4.18 -0.76 -23.35
N GLY A 92 -4.37 -1.09 -24.62
CA GLY A 92 -5.40 -2.08 -25.02
C GLY A 92 -5.25 -3.45 -24.34
N ASN A 93 -4.08 -3.72 -23.74
CA ASN A 93 -3.74 -4.97 -23.06
C ASN A 93 -3.77 -4.86 -21.52
N GLY A 94 -4.08 -3.68 -20.96
CA GLY A 94 -4.11 -3.44 -19.51
C GLY A 94 -3.51 -2.11 -19.09
N VAL A 95 -3.39 -1.90 -17.77
CA VAL A 95 -2.85 -0.66 -17.20
C VAL A 95 -1.34 -0.80 -16.98
N GLU A 96 -0.58 0.12 -17.56
CA GLU A 96 0.86 0.27 -17.37
C GLU A 96 1.13 1.40 -16.37
N VAL A 97 1.77 1.10 -15.23
CA VAL A 97 2.19 2.12 -14.26
C VAL A 97 3.56 2.66 -14.71
N LEU A 98 3.62 3.93 -15.09
CA LEU A 98 4.84 4.58 -15.55
C LEU A 98 5.73 4.98 -14.37
N ARG A 99 5.10 5.59 -13.36
CA ARG A 99 5.76 5.95 -12.11
C ARG A 99 4.76 6.08 -10.97
N GLY A 100 5.23 5.90 -9.75
CA GLY A 100 4.41 5.98 -8.55
C GLY A 100 5.19 6.43 -7.34
N GLY A 101 4.49 7.10 -6.43
CA GLY A 101 4.98 7.53 -5.14
C GLY A 101 3.99 7.19 -4.05
N ILE A 102 4.50 6.71 -2.92
CA ILE A 102 3.75 6.51 -1.68
C ILE A 102 4.48 7.23 -0.56
N GLY A 103 3.77 8.07 0.18
CA GLY A 103 4.25 8.74 1.39
C GLY A 103 3.43 8.29 2.60
N VAL A 104 4.09 7.82 3.66
CA VAL A 104 3.45 7.58 4.96
C VAL A 104 4.06 8.53 5.98
N ARG A 105 3.27 9.54 6.40
CA ARG A 105 3.72 10.69 7.20
C ARG A 105 4.97 11.35 6.61
N GLN A 106 5.09 11.31 5.29
CA GLN A 106 6.15 11.90 4.48
C GLN A 106 5.54 12.45 3.19
N PRO A 107 6.18 13.45 2.56
CA PRO A 107 5.84 13.85 1.21
C PRO A 107 5.88 12.66 0.24
N VAL A 108 4.94 12.65 -0.71
CA VAL A 108 4.90 11.62 -1.76
C VAL A 108 6.13 11.78 -2.66
N PRO A 109 7.01 10.76 -2.79
CA PRO A 109 8.14 10.83 -3.71
C PRO A 109 7.66 10.90 -5.16
N GLN A 110 8.44 11.53 -6.03
CA GLN A 110 8.16 11.62 -7.46
C GLN A 110 9.35 11.06 -8.24
N PRO A 111 9.49 9.72 -8.32
CA PRO A 111 10.56 9.11 -9.09
C PRO A 111 10.37 9.38 -10.59
N GLN A 112 11.44 9.24 -11.36
CA GLN A 112 11.35 9.36 -12.82
C GLN A 112 10.68 8.13 -13.45
N GLU A 113 10.85 6.96 -12.84
CA GLU A 113 10.28 5.68 -13.25
C GLU A 113 10.07 4.77 -12.02
N GLY A 114 9.20 3.77 -12.16
CA GLY A 114 8.94 2.79 -11.10
C GLY A 114 8.17 3.38 -9.91
N VAL A 115 8.08 2.61 -8.82
CA VAL A 115 7.29 3.00 -7.65
C VAL A 115 8.19 3.15 -6.43
N GLN A 116 8.17 4.32 -5.80
CA GLN A 116 8.93 4.60 -4.58
C GLN A 116 7.98 4.82 -3.39
N ALA A 117 8.34 4.28 -2.24
CA ALA A 117 7.64 4.53 -0.97
C ALA A 117 8.58 5.15 0.07
N ASN A 118 8.15 6.25 0.69
CA ASN A 118 8.84 6.91 1.79
C ASN A 118 7.97 6.87 3.05
N LEU A 119 8.48 6.31 4.15
CA LEU A 119 7.73 6.14 5.39
C LEU A 119 8.46 6.75 6.57
N ALA A 120 7.72 7.44 7.43
CA ALA A 120 8.19 7.93 8.71
C ALA A 120 7.23 7.58 9.83
N LEU A 121 7.66 6.74 10.75
CA LEU A 121 6.79 6.14 11.75
C LEU A 121 7.37 6.35 13.15
N ASP A 122 6.50 6.52 14.13
CA ASP A 122 6.90 6.46 15.54
C ASP A 122 7.15 5.00 15.91
N GLN A 123 6.20 4.12 15.57
CA GLN A 123 6.31 2.68 15.79
C GLN A 123 5.89 1.92 14.53
N LEU A 124 6.64 0.86 14.22
CA LEU A 124 6.31 -0.11 13.18
C LEU A 124 6.43 -1.53 13.75
N ASP A 125 5.32 -2.27 13.80
CA ASP A 125 5.31 -3.68 14.19
C ASP A 125 5.11 -4.56 12.96
N VAL A 126 6.21 -5.13 12.45
CA VAL A 126 6.20 -5.96 11.25
C VAL A 126 5.45 -7.27 11.50
N ASP A 127 5.49 -7.80 12.72
CA ASP A 127 4.81 -9.03 13.06
C ASP A 127 3.29 -8.83 13.08
N ALA A 128 2.83 -7.69 13.62
CA ALA A 128 1.42 -7.32 13.60
C ALA A 128 0.91 -7.10 12.17
N TRP A 129 1.67 -6.43 11.31
CA TRP A 129 1.32 -6.25 9.90
C TRP A 129 1.29 -7.57 9.14
N ARG A 130 2.25 -8.47 9.37
CA ARG A 130 2.25 -9.82 8.79
C ARG A 130 0.99 -10.60 9.21
N HIS A 131 0.59 -10.50 10.48
CA HIS A 131 -0.61 -11.16 10.97
C HIS A 131 -1.90 -10.58 10.37
N ALA A 132 -2.01 -9.25 10.26
CA ALA A 132 -3.18 -8.58 9.69
C ALA A 132 -3.46 -8.99 8.23
N PHE A 133 -2.40 -9.23 7.45
CA PHE A 133 -2.49 -9.64 6.05
C PHE A 133 -2.40 -11.15 5.82
N ALA A 134 -2.23 -11.95 6.87
CA ALA A 134 -2.28 -13.40 6.74
C ALA A 134 -3.67 -13.83 6.23
N ALA A 135 -3.68 -14.76 5.28
CA ALA A 135 -4.92 -15.41 4.89
C ALA A 135 -5.51 -16.10 6.13
N PRO A 136 -6.83 -15.99 6.38
CA PRO A 136 -7.46 -16.82 7.38
C PRO A 136 -7.23 -18.26 6.96
N ALA A 137 -6.53 -19.05 7.78
CA ALA A 137 -6.38 -20.47 7.52
C ALA A 137 -7.76 -21.10 7.71
N PRO A 138 -8.42 -21.63 6.66
CA PRO A 138 -9.49 -22.57 6.89
C PRO A 138 -8.87 -23.82 7.56
N ASP A 139 -9.63 -24.54 8.39
CA ASP A 139 -9.27 -25.89 8.83
C ASP A 139 -9.20 -26.82 7.60
N LYS A 140 -8.12 -26.73 6.83
CA LYS A 140 -7.86 -27.55 5.63
C LYS A 140 -6.61 -28.38 5.86
N SER A 141 -6.69 -29.66 5.47
CA SER A 141 -5.57 -30.60 5.57
C SER A 141 -4.36 -30.13 4.74
N ALA A 142 -3.14 -30.45 5.19
CA ALA A 142 -1.88 -30.02 4.58
C ALA A 142 -1.77 -30.25 3.06
N SER A 143 -2.44 -31.27 2.53
CA SER A 143 -2.48 -31.60 1.10
C SER A 143 -3.28 -30.60 0.25
N GLN A 144 -4.27 -29.90 0.82
CA GLN A 144 -5.04 -28.86 0.14
C GLN A 144 -4.32 -27.51 0.16
N ILE A 145 -3.51 -27.25 1.20
CA ILE A 145 -2.69 -26.04 1.33
C ILE A 145 -1.61 -25.98 0.23
N ALA A 146 -1.01 -27.13 -0.12
CA ALA A 146 0.01 -27.23 -1.17
C ALA A 146 -0.56 -26.99 -2.59
N ALA A 147 -1.79 -27.45 -2.86
CA ALA A 147 -2.46 -27.27 -4.16
C ALA A 147 -2.94 -25.83 -4.38
N GLU A 148 -3.40 -25.14 -3.32
CA GLU A 148 -3.83 -23.74 -3.40
C GLU A 148 -2.66 -22.74 -3.45
N HIS A 149 -1.49 -23.09 -2.91
CA HIS A 149 -0.27 -22.25 -3.00
C HIS A 149 0.21 -22.09 -4.45
N GLY A 150 0.17 -23.17 -5.25
CA GLY A 150 0.52 -23.13 -6.67
C GLY A 150 -0.49 -22.37 -7.53
N ALA A 151 -1.78 -22.43 -7.19
CA ALA A 151 -2.85 -21.79 -7.95
C ALA A 151 -3.08 -20.30 -7.60
N ASN A 152 -2.81 -19.88 -6.36
CA ASN A 152 -2.93 -18.46 -5.96
C ASN A 152 -1.73 -17.61 -6.41
N ALA A 153 -0.53 -18.19 -6.50
CA ALA A 153 0.66 -17.50 -7.04
C ALA A 153 0.53 -17.17 -8.53
N ALA A 154 -0.25 -17.96 -9.29
CA ALA A 154 -0.50 -17.77 -10.72
C ALA A 154 -1.62 -16.76 -11.03
N ASN A 155 -2.54 -16.51 -10.09
CA ASN A 155 -3.71 -15.64 -10.32
C ASN A 155 -3.57 -14.21 -9.75
N ALA A 156 -2.59 -13.96 -8.88
CA ALA A 156 -2.35 -12.62 -8.31
C ALA A 156 -1.43 -11.72 -9.16
N SER A 157 -0.86 -12.25 -10.24
CA SER A 157 0.48 -11.86 -10.69
C SER A 157 0.61 -10.93 -11.90
N ASN A 158 -0.45 -10.42 -12.53
CA ASN A 158 -0.22 -9.60 -13.74
C ASN A 158 -0.45 -8.08 -13.63
N ASN A 159 -1.35 -7.56 -12.77
CA ASN A 159 -1.62 -6.10 -12.73
C ASN A 159 -1.43 -5.42 -11.36
N HIS A 160 -1.65 -6.11 -10.24
CA HIS A 160 -1.54 -5.48 -8.91
C HIS A 160 -0.10 -5.22 -8.47
N SER A 161 0.86 -5.99 -9.00
CA SER A 161 2.28 -5.82 -8.68
C SER A 161 2.87 -4.51 -9.22
N ALA A 162 2.27 -3.92 -10.25
CA ALA A 162 2.75 -2.68 -10.88
C ALA A 162 2.62 -1.44 -9.97
N TYR A 163 1.71 -1.49 -8.99
CA TYR A 163 1.55 -0.44 -7.97
C TYR A 163 2.38 -0.68 -6.71
N LEU A 164 3.06 -1.84 -6.60
CA LEU A 164 3.89 -2.12 -5.44
C LEU A 164 5.23 -1.39 -5.57
N PRO A 165 5.78 -0.83 -4.47
CA PRO A 165 7.09 -0.20 -4.49
C PRO A 165 8.19 -1.12 -5.00
N SER A 166 9.01 -0.61 -5.92
CA SER A 166 10.33 -1.15 -6.26
C SER A 166 11.44 -0.55 -5.40
N HIS A 167 11.22 0.63 -4.80
CA HIS A 167 12.11 1.26 -3.84
C HIS A 167 11.35 1.67 -2.58
N LEU A 168 11.91 1.38 -1.41
CA LEU A 168 11.31 1.68 -0.12
C LEU A 168 12.37 2.32 0.78
N ASN A 169 12.10 3.54 1.22
CA ASN A 169 12.82 4.18 2.30
C ASN A 169 11.88 4.28 3.51
N ALA A 170 12.27 3.73 4.65
CA ALA A 170 11.49 3.81 5.87
C ALA A 170 12.35 4.22 7.05
N ARG A 171 11.79 5.04 7.92
CA ARG A 171 12.35 5.33 9.25
C ARG A 171 11.31 5.08 10.33
N ALA A 172 11.72 4.42 11.41
CA ALA A 172 10.88 4.14 12.56
C ALA A 172 11.64 4.49 13.86
N GLN A 173 11.00 5.14 14.83
CA GLN A 173 11.63 5.33 16.15
C GLN A 173 11.75 3.99 16.87
N THR A 174 10.74 3.14 16.75
CA THR A 174 10.74 1.76 17.25
C THR A 174 10.23 0.81 16.17
N LEU A 175 11.04 -0.16 15.79
CA LEU A 175 10.67 -1.27 14.92
C LEU A 175 10.57 -2.54 15.76
N ARG A 176 9.43 -3.24 15.68
CA ARG A 176 9.27 -4.58 16.23
C ARG A 176 9.24 -5.61 15.11
N ILE A 177 10.12 -6.60 15.19
CA ILE A 177 10.20 -7.71 14.22
C ILE A 177 10.73 -8.96 14.91
N LEU A 178 10.09 -10.10 14.67
CA LEU A 178 10.38 -11.39 15.31
C LEU A 178 10.37 -11.29 16.85
N GLY A 179 9.43 -10.49 17.39
CA GLY A 179 9.28 -10.26 18.82
C GLY A 179 10.38 -9.43 19.48
N ARG A 180 11.31 -8.85 18.70
CA ARG A 180 12.40 -7.98 19.17
C ARG A 180 12.16 -6.54 18.75
N ASP A 181 12.53 -5.62 19.63
CA ASP A 181 12.43 -4.18 19.38
C ASP A 181 13.80 -3.60 19.02
N PHE A 182 13.81 -2.74 18.01
CA PHE A 182 14.97 -2.02 17.49
C PHE A 182 14.66 -0.53 17.47
N ASN A 183 15.63 0.30 17.84
CA ASN A 183 15.40 1.73 18.00
C ASN A 183 16.14 2.56 16.94
N ALA A 184 15.51 3.67 16.55
CA ALA A 184 16.01 4.60 15.55
C ALA A 184 16.40 3.90 14.24
N VAL A 185 15.47 3.10 13.71
CA VAL A 185 15.72 2.25 12.55
C VAL A 185 15.54 3.03 11.25
N ARG A 186 16.48 2.85 10.34
CA ARG A 186 16.39 3.20 8.92
C ARG A 186 16.42 1.93 8.11
N ILE A 187 15.52 1.84 7.15
CA ILE A 187 15.41 0.73 6.22
C ILE A 187 15.45 1.32 4.82
N ASP A 188 16.33 0.77 3.99
CA ASP A 188 16.32 0.97 2.55
C ASP A 188 16.11 -0.39 1.90
N ALA A 189 15.13 -0.52 1.03
CA ALA A 189 14.88 -1.77 0.34
C ALA A 189 14.58 -1.54 -1.14
N THR A 190 15.12 -2.41 -1.99
CA THR A 190 14.92 -2.42 -3.43
C THR A 190 14.38 -3.79 -3.85
N ARG A 191 13.50 -3.76 -4.84
CA ARG A 191 12.88 -4.96 -5.41
C ARG A 191 13.15 -5.02 -6.90
N ASP A 192 13.69 -6.14 -7.35
CA ASP A 192 13.86 -6.49 -8.75
C ASP A 192 13.12 -7.80 -9.05
N GLY A 193 11.96 -7.68 -9.70
CA GLY A 193 11.05 -8.80 -9.94
C GLY A 193 10.54 -9.41 -8.63
N ALA A 194 10.99 -10.62 -8.31
CA ALA A 194 10.70 -11.29 -7.04
C ALA A 194 11.78 -11.07 -5.98
N ASN A 195 12.98 -10.62 -6.38
CA ASN A 195 14.12 -10.49 -5.50
C ASN A 195 14.04 -9.19 -4.72
N TRP A 196 14.32 -9.26 -3.43
CA TRP A 196 14.46 -8.11 -2.56
C TRP A 196 15.88 -8.01 -2.05
N GLN A 197 16.38 -6.79 -2.01
CA GLN A 197 17.55 -6.43 -1.24
C GLN A 197 17.13 -5.38 -0.23
N SER A 198 17.53 -5.55 1.03
CA SER A 198 17.32 -4.54 2.05
C SER A 198 18.59 -4.27 2.84
N THR A 199 18.71 -3.03 3.30
CA THR A 199 19.71 -2.57 4.26
C THR A 199 18.97 -2.01 5.45
N ILE A 200 19.36 -2.43 6.65
CA ILE A 200 18.81 -1.98 7.92
C ILE A 200 19.95 -1.38 8.72
N ASP A 201 19.73 -0.18 9.22
CA ASP A 201 20.62 0.55 10.13
C ASP A 201 19.80 0.95 11.37
N SER A 202 20.23 0.50 12.54
CA SER A 202 19.64 0.86 13.83
C SER A 202 20.72 1.01 14.90
N ARG A 203 20.34 1.42 16.11
CA ARG A 203 21.29 1.48 17.24
C ARG A 203 21.83 0.10 17.63
N GLU A 204 21.05 -0.94 17.40
CA GLU A 204 21.35 -2.30 17.85
C GLU A 204 21.86 -3.22 16.73
N ILE A 205 21.47 -2.97 15.47
CA ILE A 205 21.83 -3.81 14.31
C ILE A 205 22.12 -2.93 13.09
N ALA A 206 23.19 -3.26 12.38
CA ALA A 206 23.42 -2.81 11.02
C ALA A 206 23.70 -4.03 10.13
N GLY A 207 23.03 -4.11 8.98
CA GLY A 207 23.22 -5.23 8.06
C GLY A 207 22.39 -5.15 6.79
N SER A 208 22.64 -6.09 5.89
CA SER A 208 21.89 -6.23 4.64
C SER A 208 21.31 -7.63 4.50
N ALA A 209 20.09 -7.73 3.98
CA ALA A 209 19.44 -8.99 3.64
C ALA A 209 19.11 -9.05 2.15
N ARG A 210 19.09 -10.26 1.59
CA ARG A 210 18.63 -10.53 0.22
C ARG A 210 17.76 -11.79 0.25
N TRP A 211 16.60 -11.75 -0.40
CA TRP A 211 15.71 -12.91 -0.53
C TRP A 211 14.92 -12.88 -1.84
#